data_AF-A0A847CTB5-F1
#
_entry.id   AF-A0A847CTB5-F1
#
_cell.length_a   1.000
_cell.length_b   1.000
_cell.length_c   1.000
_cell.angle_alpha   90.00
_cell.angle_beta   90.00
_cell.angle_gamma   90.00
#
_symmetry.space_group_name_H-M   'P 1'
#
loop_
_entity.id
_entity.type
_entity.pdbx_description
1 polymer ?
#
loop_
_entity_poly.entity_id
_entity_poly.type
_entity_poly.pdbx_seq_one_letter_code
_entity_poly.pdbx_strand_id
1 'polypeptide(L)'
;HLPFKKVFETYSRTINAYHAHNSFIQTFAELGFAGFVLFMVMLLDFIRYPIMKLINQTKYINRDKYFKYIGAGVVAGIIGVFTHGLAENVLYLPKIIFSFWTLVGIGVMAVNIVEINTPKIVETKDQVYKILRRSESDD
;
A
#
# COMPACT_ATOMS: atom_id res chain seq x y z
N HIS A 1 -35.99 -36.68 -12.00
CA HIS A 1 -35.32 -35.42 -12.39
C HIS A 1 -36.08 -34.16 -11.91
N LEU A 2 -37.42 -34.09 -11.94
CA LEU A 2 -38.19 -32.98 -11.34
C LEU A 2 -38.00 -32.70 -9.81
N PRO A 3 -37.83 -33.71 -8.93
CA PRO A 3 -37.75 -33.44 -7.48
C PRO A 3 -36.43 -32.77 -7.08
N PHE A 4 -35.31 -33.13 -7.70
CA PHE A 4 -34.02 -32.49 -7.45
C PHE A 4 -34.05 -31.01 -7.84
N LYS A 5 -34.66 -30.66 -8.98
CA LYS A 5 -34.78 -29.27 -9.44
C LYS A 5 -35.54 -28.39 -8.45
N LYS A 6 -36.68 -28.87 -7.94
CA LYS A 6 -37.48 -28.12 -6.95
C LYS A 6 -36.76 -27.95 -5.61
N VAL A 7 -36.09 -29.01 -5.13
CA VAL A 7 -35.32 -28.94 -3.88
C VAL A 7 -34.13 -28.00 -4.03
N PHE A 8 -33.42 -28.08 -5.15
CA PHE A 8 -32.29 -27.19 -5.46
C PHE A 8 -32.72 -25.73 -5.59
N GLU A 9 -33.80 -25.43 -6.31
CA GLU A 9 -34.32 -24.05 -6.45
C GLU A 9 -34.80 -23.48 -5.11
N THR A 10 -35.47 -24.29 -4.29
CA THR A 10 -35.93 -23.86 -2.96
C THR A 10 -34.74 -23.61 -2.04
N TYR A 11 -33.75 -24.51 -2.03
CA TYR A 11 -32.54 -24.39 -1.22
C TYR A 11 -31.67 -23.20 -1.67
N SER A 12 -31.45 -23.03 -2.97
CA SER A 12 -30.65 -21.93 -3.52
C SER A 12 -31.27 -20.56 -3.27
N ARG A 13 -32.60 -20.45 -3.17
CA ARG A 13 -33.29 -19.19 -2.84
C ARG A 13 -33.29 -18.88 -1.34
N THR A 14 -33.08 -19.89 -0.49
CA THR A 14 -32.94 -19.72 0.96
C THR A 14 -31.49 -19.44 1.38
N ILE A 15 -30.51 -19.69 0.52
CA ILE A 15 -29.13 -19.25 0.75
C ILE A 15 -29.09 -17.75 0.46
N ASN A 16 -29.13 -16.95 1.52
CA ASN A 16 -28.74 -15.55 1.39
C ASN A 16 -27.26 -15.52 0.99
N ALA A 17 -26.98 -15.19 -0.26
CA ALA A 17 -25.64 -14.82 -0.71
C ALA A 17 -25.30 -13.45 -0.08
N TYR A 18 -24.99 -13.45 1.22
CA TYR A 18 -24.89 -12.23 2.02
C TYR A 18 -23.65 -11.39 1.68
N HIS A 19 -22.66 -11.95 0.98
CA HIS A 19 -21.38 -11.29 0.74
C HIS A 19 -20.99 -11.38 -0.73
N ALA A 20 -20.63 -10.24 -1.31
CA ALA A 20 -19.93 -10.24 -2.59
C ALA A 20 -18.59 -10.94 -2.36
N HIS A 21 -18.21 -11.91 -3.19
CA HIS A 21 -16.94 -12.64 -3.08
C HIS A 21 -15.69 -11.76 -3.35
N ASN A 22 -15.85 -10.45 -3.41
CA ASN A 22 -14.83 -9.50 -3.81
C ASN A 22 -14.81 -8.31 -2.84
N SER A 23 -13.67 -8.09 -2.18
CA SER A 23 -13.51 -7.03 -1.19
C SER A 23 -13.76 -5.64 -1.77
N PHE A 24 -13.43 -5.41 -3.05
CA PHE A 24 -13.64 -4.09 -3.66
C PHE A 24 -15.12 -3.79 -3.88
N ILE A 25 -15.90 -4.78 -4.30
CA ILE A 25 -17.35 -4.63 -4.52
C ILE A 25 -18.06 -4.51 -3.17
N GLN A 26 -17.66 -5.31 -2.19
CA GLN A 26 -18.18 -5.24 -0.82
C GLN A 26 -17.94 -3.82 -0.23
N THR A 27 -16.72 -3.31 -0.30
CA THR A 27 -16.37 -1.96 0.18
C THR A 27 -17.15 -0.87 -0.54
N PHE A 28 -17.35 -1.00 -1.86
CA PHE A 28 -18.16 -0.06 -2.64
C PHE A 28 -19.64 -0.07 -2.21
N ALA A 29 -20.20 -1.26 -1.96
CA ALA A 29 -21.59 -1.41 -1.54
C ALA A 29 -21.84 -0.89 -0.11
N GLU A 30 -20.90 -1.10 0.80
CA GLU A 30 -21.03 -0.70 2.21
C GLU A 30 -20.73 0.78 2.46
N LEU A 31 -19.68 1.32 1.84
CA LEU A 31 -19.22 2.70 2.08
C LEU A 31 -19.67 3.70 1.00
N GLY A 32 -20.28 3.20 -0.08
CA GLY A 32 -20.64 3.98 -1.26
C GLY A 32 -19.43 4.49 -2.06
N PHE A 33 -19.71 5.31 -3.07
CA PHE A 33 -18.68 5.83 -3.98
C PHE A 33 -17.61 6.66 -3.25
N ALA A 34 -18.00 7.53 -2.32
CA ALA A 34 -17.07 8.38 -1.59
C ALA A 34 -16.07 7.57 -0.74
N GLY A 35 -16.56 6.58 0.01
CA GLY A 35 -15.71 5.72 0.81
C GLY A 35 -14.82 4.82 -0.04
N PHE A 36 -15.31 4.36 -1.19
CA PHE A 36 -14.50 3.62 -2.15
C PHE A 36 -13.34 4.46 -2.72
N VAL A 37 -13.59 5.72 -3.07
CA VAL A 37 -12.52 6.64 -3.53
C VAL A 37 -11.47 6.85 -2.45
N LEU A 38 -11.88 7.10 -1.19
CA LEU A 38 -10.95 7.23 -0.07
C LEU A 38 -10.12 5.95 0.14
N PHE A 39 -10.76 4.79 0.07
CA PHE A 39 -10.09 3.50 0.15
C PHE A 39 -9.04 3.35 -0.96
N MET A 40 -9.37 3.69 -2.22
CA MET A 40 -8.41 3.65 -3.33
C MET A 40 -7.22 4.59 -3.12
N VAL A 41 -7.46 5.81 -2.65
CA VAL A 41 -6.38 6.76 -2.35
C VAL A 41 -5.45 6.19 -1.27
N MET A 42 -6.02 5.63 -0.19
CA MET A 42 -5.24 4.97 0.86
C MET A 42 -4.37 3.84 0.32
N LEU A 43 -4.89 3.00 -0.59
CA LEU A 43 -4.09 1.93 -1.22
C LEU A 43 -2.93 2.48 -2.04
N LEU A 44 -3.17 3.56 -2.78
CA LEU A 44 -2.14 4.22 -3.58
C LEU A 44 -1.06 4.85 -2.69
N ASP A 45 -1.41 5.38 -1.53
CA ASP A 45 -0.46 5.94 -0.56
C ASP A 45 0.44 4.86 0.03
N PHE A 46 -0.09 3.67 0.32
CA PHE A 46 0.72 2.52 0.76
C PHE A 46 1.78 2.10 -0.26
N ILE A 47 1.53 2.33 -1.55
CA ILE A 47 2.49 2.06 -2.62
C ILE A 47 3.45 3.25 -2.80
N ARG A 48 2.92 4.48 -2.88
CA ARG A 48 3.70 5.69 -3.14
C ARG A 48 4.70 6.01 -2.03
N TYR A 49 4.29 5.85 -0.77
CA TYR A 49 5.10 6.22 0.39
C TYR A 49 6.45 5.48 0.45
N PRO A 50 6.52 4.13 0.42
CA PRO A 50 7.78 3.41 0.40
C PRO A 50 8.60 3.67 -0.87
N ILE A 51 7.97 3.91 -2.04
CA ILE A 51 8.71 4.30 -3.25
C ILE A 51 9.45 5.62 -3.04
N MET A 52 8.75 6.65 -2.54
CA MET A 52 9.36 7.96 -2.31
C MET A 52 10.46 7.91 -1.25
N LYS A 53 10.20 7.25 -0.12
CA LYS A 53 11.10 7.27 1.04
C LYS A 53 12.21 6.22 1.01
N LEU A 54 11.99 5.03 0.44
CA LEU A 54 12.98 3.93 0.44
C LEU A 54 13.63 3.68 -0.92
N ILE A 55 12.98 4.01 -2.03
CA ILE A 55 13.54 3.73 -3.36
C ILE A 55 14.20 4.97 -3.94
N ASN A 56 13.54 6.13 -3.84
CA ASN A 56 14.00 7.37 -4.45
C ASN A 56 15.02 8.13 -3.57
N GLN A 57 14.84 8.19 -2.25
CA GLN A 57 15.80 8.88 -1.37
C GLN A 57 17.18 8.21 -1.28
N THR A 58 17.25 6.89 -1.46
CA THR A 58 18.52 6.13 -1.47
C THR A 58 19.41 6.47 -2.66
N LYS A 59 18.93 7.27 -3.62
CA LYS A 59 19.76 7.80 -4.71
C LYS A 59 20.70 8.92 -4.26
N TYR A 60 20.33 9.69 -3.23
CA TYR A 60 21.07 10.87 -2.77
C TYR A 60 22.00 10.59 -1.59
N ILE A 61 21.71 9.50 -0.88
CA ILE A 61 22.50 9.00 0.22
C ILE A 61 23.16 7.73 -0.30
N ASN A 62 24.49 7.72 -0.36
CA ASN A 62 25.32 6.56 -0.72
C ASN A 62 25.17 5.37 0.26
N ARG A 63 23.99 5.12 0.83
CA ARG A 63 23.71 4.00 1.73
C ARG A 63 23.12 2.82 0.97
N ASP A 64 23.57 1.66 1.43
CA ASP A 64 22.96 0.34 1.36
C ASP A 64 21.78 0.15 0.42
N LYS A 65 22.08 -0.47 -0.73
CA LYS A 65 21.11 -1.03 -1.70
C LYS A 65 20.04 -1.90 -1.01
N TYR A 66 20.31 -2.42 0.18
CA TYR A 66 19.38 -3.19 1.01
C TYR A 66 18.04 -2.48 1.24
N PHE A 67 18.01 -1.20 1.62
CA PHE A 67 16.74 -0.50 1.89
C PHE A 67 15.90 -0.31 0.63
N LYS A 68 16.56 -0.13 -0.52
CA LYS A 68 15.88 -0.09 -1.82
C LYS A 68 15.20 -1.42 -2.14
N TYR A 69 15.87 -2.55 -1.89
CA TYR A 69 15.27 -3.87 -2.09
C TYR A 69 14.13 -4.15 -1.10
N ILE A 70 14.27 -3.73 0.17
CA ILE A 70 13.19 -3.81 1.15
C ILE A 70 11.98 -3.00 0.68
N GLY A 71 12.19 -1.75 0.24
CA GLY A 71 11.11 -0.90 -0.29
C GLY A 71 10.43 -1.53 -1.51
N ALA A 72 11.20 -2.08 -2.45
CA ALA A 72 10.65 -2.79 -3.60
C ALA A 72 9.87 -4.06 -3.21
N GLY A 73 10.35 -4.82 -2.23
CA GLY A 73 9.68 -6.01 -1.71
C GLY A 73 8.36 -5.69 -1.01
N VAL A 74 8.34 -4.63 -0.19
CA VAL A 74 7.11 -4.13 0.46
C VAL A 74 6.07 -3.72 -0.59
N VAL A 75 6.49 -2.95 -1.61
CA VAL A 75 5.61 -2.54 -2.72
C VAL A 75 5.07 -3.75 -3.49
N ALA A 76 5.93 -4.70 -3.83
CA ALA A 76 5.54 -5.92 -4.54
C ALA A 76 4.54 -6.75 -3.73
N GLY A 77 4.76 -6.89 -2.42
CA GLY A 77 3.84 -7.60 -1.53
C GLY A 77 2.48 -6.92 -1.41
N ILE A 78 2.46 -5.58 -1.30
CA ILE A 78 1.21 -4.79 -1.25
C ILE A 78 0.43 -4.96 -2.56
N ILE A 79 1.09 -4.84 -3.72
CA ILE A 79 0.47 -5.06 -5.04
C ILE A 79 -0.06 -6.49 -5.15
N GLY A 80 0.70 -7.48 -4.68
CA GLY A 80 0.29 -8.89 -4.68
C GLY A 80 -0.99 -9.13 -3.86
N VAL A 81 -1.05 -8.62 -2.64
CA VAL A 81 -2.22 -8.72 -1.77
C VAL A 81 -3.45 -8.06 -2.39
N PHE A 82 -3.30 -6.86 -2.98
CA PHE A 82 -4.43 -6.18 -3.63
C PHE A 82 -4.87 -6.84 -4.93
N THR A 83 -3.95 -7.38 -5.72
CA THR A 83 -4.28 -8.15 -6.92
C THR A 83 -5.08 -9.40 -6.55
N HIS A 84 -4.69 -10.09 -5.47
CA HIS A 84 -5.46 -11.19 -4.93
C HIS A 84 -6.83 -10.73 -4.40
N GLY A 85 -6.90 -9.52 -3.85
CA GLY A 85 -8.13 -8.88 -3.37
C GLY A 85 -9.16 -8.59 -4.46
N LEU A 86 -8.74 -8.53 -5.73
CA LEU A 86 -9.66 -8.37 -6.87
C LEU A 86 -10.41 -9.66 -7.20
N ALA A 87 -9.84 -10.81 -6.86
CA ALA A 87 -10.45 -12.12 -7.11
C ALA A 87 -11.23 -12.65 -5.89
N GLU A 88 -10.84 -12.25 -4.68
CA GLU A 88 -11.38 -12.81 -3.43
C GLU A 88 -11.59 -11.76 -2.33
N ASN A 89 -12.29 -12.17 -1.26
CA ASN A 89 -12.45 -11.39 -0.04
C ASN A 89 -11.20 -11.41 0.84
N VAL A 90 -10.17 -10.70 0.41
CA VAL A 90 -8.85 -10.70 1.05
C VAL A 90 -8.83 -9.94 2.38
N LEU A 91 -9.64 -8.88 2.53
CA LEU A 91 -9.69 -8.07 3.75
C LEU A 91 -10.72 -8.55 4.79
N TYR A 92 -11.26 -9.76 4.62
CA TYR A 92 -12.22 -10.35 5.57
C TYR A 92 -11.60 -11.49 6.41
N LEU A 93 -10.53 -12.13 5.90
CA LEU A 93 -9.85 -13.20 6.62
C LEU A 93 -8.83 -12.60 7.60
N PRO A 94 -8.95 -12.84 8.92
CA PRO A 94 -8.02 -12.28 9.92
C PRO A 94 -6.56 -12.63 9.66
N LYS A 95 -6.29 -13.81 9.10
CA LYS A 95 -4.95 -14.26 8.73
C LYS A 95 -4.30 -13.32 7.71
N ILE A 96 -5.05 -12.93 6.68
CA ILE A 96 -4.52 -12.09 5.60
C ILE A 96 -4.36 -10.65 6.09
N ILE A 97 -5.33 -10.14 6.85
CA ILE A 97 -5.25 -8.82 7.49
C ILE A 97 -4.00 -8.73 8.37
N PHE A 98 -3.72 -9.75 9.18
CA PHE A 98 -2.54 -9.78 10.03
C PHE A 98 -1.23 -9.75 9.22
N SER A 99 -1.13 -10.58 8.17
CA SER A 99 0.04 -10.59 7.27
C SER A 99 0.22 -9.26 6.54
N PHE A 100 -0.87 -8.64 6.09
CA PHE A 100 -0.87 -7.31 5.47
C PHE A 100 -0.28 -6.26 6.41
N TRP A 101 -0.80 -6.16 7.65
CA TRP A 101 -0.31 -5.19 8.62
C TRP A 101 1.14 -5.45 9.04
N THR A 102 1.56 -6.72 9.08
CA THR A 102 2.97 -7.08 9.31
C THR A 102 3.87 -6.52 8.20
N LEU A 103 3.47 -6.69 6.93
CA LEU A 103 4.23 -6.17 5.78
C LEU A 103 4.32 -4.64 5.80
N VAL A 104 3.21 -3.95 6.10
CA VAL A 104 3.17 -2.49 6.26
C VAL A 104 4.09 -2.05 7.40
N GLY A 105 4.06 -2.75 8.54
CA GLY A 105 4.92 -2.48 9.69
C GLY A 105 6.42 -2.55 9.35
N ILE A 106 6.83 -3.56 8.59
CA ILE A 106 8.21 -3.68 8.10
C ILE A 106 8.59 -2.48 7.22
N GLY A 107 7.69 -2.07 6.31
CA GLY A 107 7.90 -0.91 5.45
C GLY A 107 8.06 0.40 6.24
N VAL A 108 7.16 0.65 7.20
CA VAL A 108 7.21 1.83 8.06
C VAL A 108 8.47 1.84 8.94
N MET A 109 8.84 0.69 9.52
CA MET A 109 10.08 0.56 10.29
C MET A 109 11.30 0.88 9.42
N ALA A 110 11.37 0.35 8.21
CA ALA A 110 12.46 0.63 7.29
C ALA A 110 12.54 2.13 6.94
N VAL A 111 11.40 2.79 6.70
CA VAL A 111 11.36 4.24 6.46
C VAL A 111 11.87 5.01 7.66
N ASN A 112 11.40 4.67 8.86
CA ASN A 112 11.79 5.34 10.09
C ASN A 112 13.30 5.22 10.35
N ILE A 113 13.86 4.02 10.14
CA ILE A 113 15.31 3.79 10.24
C ILE A 113 16.07 4.68 9.25
N VAL A 114 15.62 4.77 8.00
CA VAL A 114 16.25 5.62 6.98
C VAL A 114 16.15 7.09 7.36
N GLU A 115 15.03 7.55 7.90
CA GLU A 115 14.80 8.94 8.29
C GLU A 115 15.66 9.35 9.49
N ILE A 116 15.76 8.50 10.53
CA ILE A 116 16.69 8.70 11.66
C ILE A 116 18.14 8.76 11.18
N ASN A 117 18.51 7.88 10.26
CA ASN A 117 19.86 7.76 9.74
C ASN A 117 20.23 8.81 8.68
N THR A 118 19.25 9.55 8.19
CA THR A 118 19.45 10.67 7.28
C THR A 118 19.60 11.91 8.15
N PRO A 119 20.83 12.35 8.48
CA PRO A 119 20.96 13.56 9.27
C PRO A 119 20.58 14.73 8.35
N LYS A 120 20.27 15.90 8.91
CA LYS A 120 19.95 17.15 8.20
C LYS A 120 21.02 17.65 7.20
N ILE A 121 22.00 16.82 6.84
CA ILE A 121 23.10 17.07 5.89
C ILE A 121 22.58 17.49 4.50
N VAL A 122 21.41 17.00 4.07
CA VAL A 122 20.79 17.47 2.82
C VAL A 122 20.35 18.92 2.93
N GLU A 123 19.80 19.32 4.08
CA GLU A 123 19.43 20.71 4.36
C GLU A 123 20.67 21.61 4.41
N THR A 124 21.76 21.15 5.03
CA THR A 124 23.03 21.90 5.05
C THR A 124 23.66 22.00 3.65
N LYS A 125 23.65 20.93 2.84
CA LYS A 125 24.18 20.97 1.47
C LYS A 125 23.35 21.87 0.56
N ASP A 126 22.02 21.79 0.61
CA ASP A 126 21.14 22.67 -0.17
C ASP A 126 21.25 24.13 0.27
N GLN A 127 21.42 24.38 1.57
CA GLN A 127 21.71 25.72 2.07
C GLN A 127 23.06 26.23 1.57
N VAL A 128 24.12 25.42 1.62
CA VAL A 128 25.44 25.78 1.10
C VAL A 128 25.41 26.03 -0.41
N TYR A 129 24.73 25.20 -1.20
CA TYR A 129 24.55 25.42 -2.65
C TYR A 129 23.76 26.70 -2.95
N LYS A 130 22.69 26.99 -2.19
CA LYS A 130 21.95 28.25 -2.31
C LYS A 130 22.81 29.47 -1.97
N ILE A 131 23.68 29.35 -0.98
CA ILE A 131 24.61 30.43 -0.58
C ILE A 131 25.66 30.67 -1.67
N LEU A 132 26.32 29.61 -2.16
CA LEU A 132 27.34 29.68 -3.21
C LEU A 132 26.78 30.25 -4.52
N ARG A 133 25.58 29.82 -4.91
CA ARG A 133 24.90 30.35 -6.10
C ARG A 133 24.52 31.82 -5.97
N ARG A 134 24.28 32.29 -4.74
CA ARG A 134 23.97 33.70 -4.46
C ARG A 134 25.22 34.56 -4.45
N SER A 135 26.36 34.04 -3.98
CA SER A 135 27.63 34.78 -4.08
C SER A 135 28.11 34.94 -5.52
N GLU A 136 27.92 33.93 -6.39
CA GLU A 136 28.25 34.03 -7.82
C GLU A 136 27.36 35.01 -8.62
N SER A 137 26.19 35.39 -8.11
CA SER A 137 25.32 36.35 -8.80
C SER A 137 25.57 37.80 -8.41
N ASP A 138 26.33 38.02 -7.34
CA ASP A 138 26.58 39.34 -6.75
C ASP A 138 27.96 39.90 -7.17
N ASP A 139 28.78 39.13 -7.90
CA ASP A 139 30.03 39.51 -8.59
C ASP A 139 29.79 39.82 -10.08
#